data_AF-A0A1F5YRE6-F1
#
_entry.id   AF-A0A1F5YRE6-F1
#
_cell.length_a   1.000
_cell.length_b   1.000
_cell.length_c   1.000
_cell.angle_alpha   90.00
_cell.angle_beta   90.00
_cell.angle_gamma   90.00
#
_symmetry.space_group_name_H-M   'P 1'
#
loop_
_entity.id
_entity.type
_entity.pdbx_description
1 polymer ?
#
loop_
_entity_poly.entity_id
_entity_poly.type
_entity_poly.pdbx_seq_one_letter_code
_entity_poly.pdbx_strand_id
1 'polypeptide(L)'
;MKFKFFVYCPDDKKLINQIIKVASAYGAGFYGNYSHVAFITHGEGNWKSEKGAQPHLGKVGQETHAPVAKIEMTCPAEKIKQIVKAIKKIHPWEQVDIEFIQLEE
;
A
#
# COMPACT_ATOMS: atom_id res chain seq x y z
N MET A 1 -6.68 -20.10 -4.93
CA MET A 1 -7.33 -18.97 -4.23
C MET A 1 -6.48 -17.73 -4.35
N LYS A 2 -7.05 -16.69 -4.93
CA LYS A 2 -6.40 -15.38 -5.15
C LYS A 2 -7.02 -14.33 -4.25
N PHE A 3 -6.22 -13.33 -3.91
CA PHE A 3 -6.69 -12.14 -3.23
C PHE A 3 -6.35 -10.92 -4.06
N LYS A 4 -7.15 -9.86 -3.93
CA LYS A 4 -6.76 -8.51 -4.29
C LYS A 4 -6.43 -7.77 -3.00
N PHE A 5 -5.25 -7.20 -2.91
CA PHE A 5 -4.91 -6.32 -1.80
C PHE A 5 -4.94 -4.87 -2.24
N PHE A 6 -5.13 -3.99 -1.27
CA PHE A 6 -4.87 -2.57 -1.46
C PHE A 6 -4.17 -1.95 -0.26
N VAL A 7 -3.37 -0.94 -0.54
CA VAL A 7 -2.60 -0.18 0.45
C VAL A 7 -2.60 1.30 0.04
N TYR A 8 -2.67 2.18 1.04
CA TYR A 8 -2.56 3.62 0.86
C TYR A 8 -1.14 4.07 1.20
N CYS A 9 -0.59 5.01 0.44
CA CYS A 9 0.70 5.63 0.71
C CYS A 9 0.69 7.11 0.32
N PRO A 10 1.70 7.91 0.70
CA PRO A 10 1.93 9.21 0.09
C PRO A 10 1.95 9.11 -1.43
N ASP A 11 1.39 10.10 -2.13
CA ASP A 11 1.43 10.16 -3.59
C ASP A 11 2.82 10.55 -4.10
N ASP A 12 3.78 9.65 -3.91
CA ASP A 12 5.15 9.76 -4.38
C ASP A 12 5.45 8.64 -5.38
N LYS A 13 5.81 9.03 -6.60
CA LYS A 13 6.07 8.10 -7.71
C LYS A 13 7.15 7.07 -7.38
N LYS A 14 8.18 7.42 -6.60
CA LYS A 14 9.26 6.48 -6.26
C LYS A 14 8.76 5.44 -5.25
N LEU A 15 8.04 5.87 -4.22
CA LEU A 15 7.44 4.99 -3.22
C LEU A 15 6.40 4.05 -3.86
N ILE A 16 5.53 4.56 -4.71
CA ILE A 16 4.54 3.74 -5.44
C ILE A 16 5.24 2.64 -6.23
N ASN A 17 6.27 2.99 -7.00
CA ASN A 17 7.06 2.01 -7.77
C ASN A 17 7.79 1.02 -6.87
N GLN A 18 8.29 1.45 -5.71
CA GLN A 18 8.95 0.56 -4.73
C GLN A 18 7.96 -0.44 -4.13
N ILE A 19 6.76 -0.01 -3.74
CA ILE A 19 5.70 -0.88 -3.22
C ILE A 19 5.34 -1.95 -4.26
N ILE A 20 5.09 -1.54 -5.51
CA ILE A 20 4.78 -2.47 -6.59
C ILE A 20 5.91 -3.48 -6.78
N LYS A 21 7.17 -3.02 -6.79
CA LYS A 21 8.35 -3.87 -6.98
C LYS A 21 8.51 -4.89 -5.84
N VAL A 22 8.41 -4.46 -4.58
CA VAL A 22 8.58 -5.38 -3.44
C VAL A 22 7.44 -6.38 -3.34
N ALA A 23 6.20 -5.99 -3.67
CA ALA A 23 5.08 -6.92 -3.72
C ALA A 23 5.22 -7.92 -4.88
N SER A 24 5.65 -7.45 -6.05
CA SER A 24 5.87 -8.29 -7.25
C SER A 24 6.97 -9.33 -7.04
N ALA A 25 7.99 -9.03 -6.23
CA ALA A 25 9.01 -10.00 -5.85
C ALA A 25 8.44 -11.24 -5.13
N TYR A 26 7.22 -11.14 -4.59
CA TYR A 26 6.49 -12.25 -3.96
C TYR A 26 5.28 -12.72 -4.79
N GLY A 27 5.22 -12.40 -6.08
CA GLY A 27 4.19 -12.90 -6.99
C GLY A 27 2.90 -12.06 -7.02
N ALA A 28 2.88 -10.87 -6.42
CA ALA A 28 1.78 -9.95 -6.64
C ALA A 28 1.79 -9.39 -8.08
N GLY A 29 0.63 -9.13 -8.65
CA GLY A 29 0.49 -8.49 -9.96
C GLY A 29 0.99 -9.34 -11.13
N PHE A 30 0.94 -10.67 -11.00
CA PHE A 30 1.23 -11.60 -12.09
C PHE A 30 -0.05 -12.04 -12.80
N TYR A 31 -0.07 -11.86 -14.12
CA TYR A 31 -1.17 -12.26 -15.00
C TYR A 31 -0.59 -12.83 -16.29
N GLY A 32 -0.55 -14.16 -16.44
CA GLY A 32 0.10 -14.79 -17.59
C GLY A 32 1.55 -14.33 -17.74
N ASN A 33 1.87 -13.68 -18.88
CA ASN A 33 3.20 -13.15 -19.18
C ASN A 33 3.41 -11.69 -18.71
N TYR A 34 2.48 -11.13 -17.94
CA TYR A 34 2.58 -9.78 -17.38
C TYR A 34 2.93 -9.84 -15.90
N SER A 35 3.84 -8.97 -15.47
CA SER A 35 4.24 -8.80 -14.06
C SER A 35 4.08 -7.34 -13.65
N HIS A 36 4.13 -7.06 -12.34
CA HIS A 36 3.98 -5.70 -11.80
C HIS A 36 2.64 -5.03 -12.16
N VAL A 37 1.60 -5.83 -12.47
CA VAL A 37 0.26 -5.32 -12.75
C VAL A 37 -0.32 -4.75 -11.46
N ALA A 38 -0.56 -3.44 -11.46
CA ALA A 38 -1.14 -2.70 -10.36
C ALA A 38 -2.14 -1.66 -10.89
N PHE A 39 -3.19 -1.41 -10.14
CA PHE A 39 -4.07 -0.26 -10.34
C PHE A 39 -3.75 0.81 -9.31
N ILE A 40 -3.64 2.06 -9.74
CA ILE A 40 -3.26 3.19 -8.88
C ILE A 40 -4.36 4.23 -8.95
N THR A 41 -4.92 4.61 -7.81
CA THR A 41 -5.86 5.73 -7.68
C THR A 41 -5.22 6.84 -6.87
N HIS A 42 -5.17 8.05 -7.42
CA HIS A 42 -4.69 9.25 -6.74
C HIS A 42 -5.87 9.95 -6.06
N GLY A 43 -5.66 10.47 -4.86
CA GLY A 43 -6.69 11.15 -4.07
C GLY A 43 -6.12 12.04 -2.98
N GLU A 44 -6.99 12.50 -2.09
CA GLU A 44 -6.62 13.30 -0.92
C GLU A 44 -6.85 12.49 0.37
N GLY A 45 -5.84 12.46 1.23
CA GLY A 45 -5.96 11.95 2.59
C GLY A 45 -6.26 13.09 3.56
N ASN A 46 -7.01 12.80 4.60
CA ASN A 46 -7.31 13.71 5.71
C ASN A 46 -7.08 12.98 7.02
N TRP A 47 -6.27 13.56 7.90
CA TRP A 47 -6.07 13.06 9.25
C TRP A 47 -5.71 14.17 10.23
N LYS A 48 -5.96 13.92 11.52
CA LYS A 48 -5.45 14.73 12.62
C LYS A 48 -4.55 13.86 13.48
N SER A 49 -3.31 14.30 13.66
CA SER A 49 -2.34 13.55 14.47
C SER A 49 -2.57 13.84 15.96
N GLU A 50 -2.78 12.80 16.76
CA GLU A 50 -3.03 12.95 18.21
C GLU A 50 -1.73 13.01 19.02
N LYS A 51 -1.83 13.42 20.29
CA LYS A 51 -0.68 13.52 21.20
C LYS A 51 0.05 12.17 21.29
N GLY A 52 1.35 12.17 20.94
CA GLY A 52 2.21 10.99 20.96
C GLY A 52 2.48 10.37 19.59
N ALA A 53 1.78 10.81 18.53
CA ALA A 53 2.08 10.39 17.15
C ALA A 53 3.41 10.98 16.64
N GLN A 54 4.08 10.26 15.74
CA GLN A 54 5.25 10.76 14.99
C GLN A 54 4.88 10.82 13.50
N PRO A 55 4.00 11.76 13.10
CA PRO A 55 3.47 11.77 11.76
C PRO A 55 4.58 11.98 10.73
N HIS A 56 4.57 11.16 9.68
CA HIS A 56 5.43 11.36 8.52
C HIS A 56 5.18 12.73 7.86
N LEU A 57 3.93 13.20 7.90
CA LEU A 57 3.50 14.50 7.37
C LEU A 57 2.45 15.14 8.29
N GLY A 58 2.58 16.46 8.49
CA GLY A 58 1.68 17.25 9.33
C GLY A 58 2.25 17.56 10.72
N LYS A 59 1.39 18.09 11.60
CA LYS A 59 1.76 18.44 12.98
C LYS A 59 0.75 17.86 13.97
N VAL A 60 1.23 17.42 15.12
CA VAL A 60 0.38 16.96 16.23
C VAL A 60 -0.61 18.05 16.63
N GLY A 61 -1.87 17.66 16.79
CA GLY A 61 -2.99 18.53 17.15
C GLY A 61 -3.62 19.29 15.97
N GLN A 62 -3.10 19.16 14.75
CA GLN A 62 -3.61 19.87 13.57
C GLN A 62 -4.18 18.89 12.53
N GLU A 63 -5.26 19.29 11.87
CA GLU A 63 -5.74 18.61 10.67
C GLU A 63 -4.74 18.77 9.54
N THR A 64 -4.51 17.69 8.80
CA THR A 64 -3.57 17.61 7.69
C THR A 64 -4.27 16.99 6.51
N HIS A 65 -4.17 17.67 5.37
CA HIS A 65 -4.64 17.20 4.07
C HIS A 65 -3.43 17.04 3.15
N ALA A 66 -3.35 15.92 2.44
CA ALA A 66 -2.26 15.73 1.48
C ALA A 66 -2.61 14.73 0.37
N PRO A 67 -1.92 14.81 -0.78
CA PRO A 67 -2.00 13.80 -1.83
C PRO A 67 -1.62 12.40 -1.33
N VAL A 68 -2.48 11.43 -1.60
CA VAL A 68 -2.29 10.00 -1.30
C VAL A 68 -2.58 9.15 -2.53
N ALA A 69 -1.94 7.99 -2.62
CA ALA A 69 -2.21 7.00 -3.64
C ALA A 69 -2.72 5.71 -3.00
N LYS A 70 -3.76 5.11 -3.60
CA LYS A 70 -4.20 3.74 -3.34
C LYS A 70 -3.62 2.84 -4.41
N ILE A 71 -2.86 1.83 -4.01
CA ILE A 71 -2.28 0.81 -4.89
C ILE A 71 -3.05 -0.48 -4.70
N GLU A 72 -3.51 -1.10 -5.80
CA GLU A 72 -4.23 -2.36 -5.77
C GLU A 72 -3.54 -3.41 -6.65
N MET A 73 -3.33 -4.61 -6.13
CA MET A 73 -2.72 -5.72 -6.87
C MET A 73 -3.33 -7.05 -6.46
N THR A 74 -3.39 -8.01 -7.37
CA THR A 74 -3.72 -9.39 -7.00
C THR A 74 -2.50 -10.13 -6.49
N CYS A 75 -2.71 -11.12 -5.64
CA CYS A 75 -1.64 -11.96 -5.10
C CYS A 75 -2.16 -13.36 -4.74
N PRO A 76 -1.25 -14.35 -4.70
CA PRO A 76 -1.57 -15.68 -4.19
C PRO A 76 -1.65 -15.68 -2.66
N ALA A 77 -2.56 -16.47 -2.09
CA ALA A 77 -2.87 -16.49 -0.66
C ALA A 77 -1.65 -16.79 0.22
N GLU A 78 -0.80 -17.72 -0.21
CA GLU A 78 0.40 -18.17 0.52
C GLU A 78 1.53 -17.13 0.58
N LYS A 79 1.40 -16.01 -0.16
CA LYS A 79 2.38 -14.91 -0.19
C LYS A 79 1.96 -13.67 0.59
N ILE A 80 0.73 -13.64 1.12
CA ILE A 80 0.16 -12.49 1.84
C ILE A 80 1.10 -12.02 2.96
N LYS A 81 1.58 -12.92 3.83
CA LYS A 81 2.44 -12.56 4.96
C LYS A 81 3.76 -11.91 4.51
N GLN A 82 4.36 -12.42 3.44
CA GLN A 82 5.61 -11.92 2.88
C GLN A 82 5.39 -10.54 2.23
N ILE A 83 4.30 -10.38 1.48
CA ILE A 83 3.92 -9.09 0.87
C ILE A 83 3.70 -8.03 1.95
N VAL A 84 2.92 -8.33 3.00
CA VAL A 84 2.68 -7.42 4.12
C VAL A 84 4.00 -7.00 4.77
N LYS A 85 4.87 -7.95 5.09
CA LYS A 85 6.18 -7.66 5.70
C LYS A 85 7.05 -6.79 4.79
N ALA A 86 7.06 -7.06 3.49
CA ALA A 86 7.88 -6.33 2.53
C ALA A 86 7.41 -4.88 2.34
N ILE A 87 6.09 -4.66 2.23
CA ILE A 87 5.51 -3.32 2.13
C ILE A 87 5.76 -2.54 3.42
N LYS A 88 5.43 -3.11 4.60
CA LYS A 88 5.64 -2.43 5.89
C LYS A 88 7.09 -2.04 6.16
N LYS A 89 8.06 -2.77 5.62
CA LYS A 89 9.49 -2.44 5.78
C LYS A 89 9.90 -1.14 5.09
N ILE A 90 9.24 -0.78 3.98
CA ILE A 90 9.59 0.39 3.17
C ILE A 90 8.62 1.55 3.36
N HIS A 91 7.48 1.30 4.00
CA HIS A 91 6.42 2.28 4.12
C HIS A 91 6.79 3.38 5.12
N PRO A 92 6.55 4.67 4.81
CA PRO A 92 6.97 5.77 5.68
C PRO A 92 6.06 5.99 6.90
N TRP A 93 4.82 5.51 6.86
CA TRP A 93 3.87 5.66 7.97
C TRP A 93 4.16 4.66 9.09
N GLU A 94 3.98 5.12 10.33
CA GLU A 94 4.17 4.32 11.54
C GLU A 94 3.24 3.10 11.58
N GLN A 95 1.99 3.29 11.14
CA GLN A 95 0.98 2.26 11.02
C GLN A 95 0.52 2.18 9.56
N VAL A 96 0.43 0.94 9.07
CA VAL A 96 0.07 0.65 7.68
C VAL A 96 -0.90 -0.51 7.70
N ASP A 97 -2.11 -0.24 7.25
CA ASP A 97 -3.10 -1.27 7.00
C ASP A 97 -3.03 -1.67 5.52
N ILE A 98 -3.07 -2.97 5.31
CA ILE A 98 -3.10 -3.58 3.98
C ILE A 98 -4.30 -4.51 4.01
N GLU A 99 -5.29 -4.16 3.21
CA GLU A 99 -6.55 -4.87 3.16
C GLU A 99 -6.51 -5.91 2.06
N PHE A 100 -7.19 -7.04 2.28
CA PHE A 100 -7.22 -8.17 1.36
C PHE A 100 -8.67 -8.59 1.14
N ILE A 101 -9.07 -8.63 -0.12
CA ILE A 101 -10.36 -9.14 -0.56
C ILE A 101 -10.10 -10.47 -1.26
N GLN A 102 -10.74 -11.53 -0.77
CA GLN A 102 -10.72 -12.82 -1.46
C GLN A 102 -11.46 -12.68 -2.79
N LEU A 103 -10.83 -13.16 -3.86
CA LEU A 103 -11.47 -13.22 -5.17
C LEU A 103 -12.17 -14.58 -5.31
N GLU A 104 -13.41 -14.54 -5.75
CA GLU A 104 -14.10 -15.74 -6.25
C GLU A 104 -13.47 -16.15 -7.59
N GLU A 105 -13.34 -17.44 -7.79
CA GLU A 105 -12.92 -18.05 -9.07
C GLU A 105 -14.15 -18.57 -9.81
#